data_AF-A0A0B2PSM6-F1
#
_entry.id   AF-A0A0B2PSM6-F1
#
_cell.length_a   1.000
_cell.length_b   1.000
_cell.length_c   1.000
_cell.angle_alpha   90.00
_cell.angle_beta   90.00
_cell.angle_gamma   90.00
#
_symmetry.space_group_name_H-M   'P 1'
#
loop_
_entity.id
_entity.type
_entity.pdbx_description
1 polymer ?
#
loop_
_entity_poly.entity_id
_entity_poly.type
_entity_poly.pdbx_seq_one_letter_code
_entity_poly.pdbx_strand_id
1 'polypeptide(L)'
;PSRKDKERHLARFLDIFKKLEITLPFREALQQMPLYAKFLKDMLTKKNRYIHNDTIVVEGNCSAVIQCILPLKHKDPGSVTIPCSIGEITMGKTLIDLGASINLMPLSMCRKLGELEIMPTRMTLQLADRSITKPYGVIEDVLIQ
;
A
#
# COMPACT_ATOMS: atom_id res chain seq x y z
N PRO A 1 21.38 1.02 -4.35
CA PRO A 1 21.85 0.19 -5.49
C PRO A 1 23.10 0.78 -6.12
N SER A 2 24.15 -0.02 -6.28
CA SER A 2 25.40 0.42 -6.94
C SER A 2 25.16 0.68 -8.44
N ARG A 3 26.07 1.42 -9.10
CA ARG A 3 26.02 1.63 -10.56
C ARG A 3 26.00 0.30 -11.32
N LYS A 4 26.78 -0.67 -10.86
CA LYS A 4 26.85 -2.04 -11.40
C LYS A 4 25.51 -2.77 -11.27
N ASP A 5 24.76 -2.56 -10.18
CA ASP A 5 23.44 -3.18 -10.02
C ASP A 5 22.44 -2.65 -11.06
N LYS A 6 22.45 -1.34 -11.32
CA LYS A 6 21.56 -0.70 -12.31
C LYS A 6 21.83 -1.21 -13.72
N GLU A 7 23.11 -1.32 -14.09
CA GLU A 7 23.53 -1.86 -15.39
C GLU A 7 23.09 -3.32 -15.56
N ARG A 8 23.23 -4.14 -14.51
CA ARG A 8 22.76 -5.53 -14.49
C ARG A 8 21.23 -5.64 -14.63
N HIS A 9 20.47 -4.74 -14.00
CA HIS A 9 19.02 -4.70 -14.14
C HIS A 9 18.58 -4.28 -15.54
N LEU A 10 19.25 -3.30 -16.15
CA LEU A 10 18.98 -2.88 -17.53
C LEU A 10 19.28 -4.02 -18.53
N ALA A 11 20.41 -4.72 -18.36
CA ALA A 11 20.76 -5.85 -19.22
C ALA A 11 19.71 -6.96 -19.18
N ARG A 12 19.21 -7.30 -17.98
CA ARG A 12 18.12 -8.28 -17.80
C ARG A 12 16.81 -7.82 -18.44
N PHE A 13 16.46 -6.55 -18.30
CA PHE A 13 15.27 -5.99 -18.94
C PHE A 13 15.34 -6.12 -20.46
N LEU A 14 16.49 -5.79 -21.07
CA LEU A 14 16.68 -5.91 -22.51
C LEU A 14 16.60 -7.36 -22.98
N ASP A 15 17.09 -8.32 -22.20
CA ASP A 15 16.97 -9.75 -22.52
C ASP A 15 15.51 -10.22 -22.57
N ILE A 16 14.68 -9.75 -21.63
CA ILE A 16 13.24 -10.04 -21.62
C ILE A 16 12.55 -9.33 -22.77
N PHE A 17 12.87 -8.05 -23.00
CA PHE A 17 12.25 -7.24 -24.05
C PHE A 17 12.53 -7.78 -25.46
N LYS A 18 13.73 -8.34 -25.70
CA LYS A 18 14.07 -8.99 -26.97
C LYS A 18 13.20 -10.20 -27.31
N LYS A 19 12.58 -10.82 -26.30
CA LYS A 19 11.66 -11.96 -26.47
C LYS A 19 10.22 -11.51 -26.74
N LEU A 20 9.96 -10.20 -26.72
CA LEU A 20 8.64 -9.67 -27.04
C LEU A 20 8.40 -9.77 -28.55
N GLU A 21 7.48 -10.65 -28.92
CA GLU A 21 7.00 -10.77 -30.30
C GLU A 21 5.58 -10.20 -30.40
N ILE A 22 5.36 -9.40 -31.44
CA ILE A 22 4.05 -8.82 -31.75
C ILE A 22 3.63 -9.35 -33.12
N THR A 23 2.55 -10.13 -33.14
CA THR A 23 1.97 -10.63 -34.41
C THR A 23 0.90 -9.65 -34.88
N LEU A 24 1.10 -9.07 -36.06
CA LEU A 24 0.17 -8.13 -36.69
C LEU A 24 0.21 -8.34 -38.22
N PRO A 25 -0.92 -8.19 -38.93
CA PRO A 25 -0.93 -8.18 -40.39
C PRO A 25 0.07 -7.17 -40.97
N PHE A 26 0.80 -7.57 -42.01
CA PHE A 26 1.90 -6.76 -42.58
C PHE A 26 1.47 -5.35 -43.02
N ARG A 27 0.27 -5.23 -43.60
CA ARG A 27 -0.30 -3.94 -44.02
C ARG A 27 -0.50 -3.00 -42.84
N GLU A 28 -1.01 -3.51 -41.74
CA GLU A 28 -1.23 -2.75 -40.51
C GLU A 28 0.10 -2.40 -39.85
N ALA A 29 1.08 -3.32 -39.88
CA ALA A 29 2.44 -3.04 -39.42
C ALA A 29 3.05 -1.84 -40.16
N LEU A 30 3.00 -1.82 -41.49
CA LEU A 30 3.54 -0.70 -42.27
C LEU A 30 2.83 0.63 -41.98
N GLN A 31 1.51 0.61 -41.84
CA GLN A 31 0.73 1.81 -41.53
C GLN A 31 0.99 2.35 -40.11
N GLN A 32 1.14 1.45 -39.15
CA GLN A 32 1.23 1.79 -37.74
C GLN A 32 2.67 1.92 -37.25
N MET A 33 3.67 1.43 -37.99
CA MET A 33 5.10 1.50 -37.62
C MET A 33 5.55 2.91 -37.21
N PRO A 34 5.23 3.99 -37.96
CA PRO A 34 5.58 5.35 -37.54
C PRO A 34 4.91 5.78 -36.23
N LEU A 35 3.66 5.34 -36.01
CA LEU A 35 2.88 5.64 -34.80
C LEU A 35 3.40 4.86 -33.59
N TYR A 36 3.71 3.57 -33.75
CA TYR A 36 4.34 2.75 -32.72
C TYR A 36 5.74 3.26 -32.38
N ALA A 37 6.56 3.62 -33.37
CA ALA A 37 7.88 4.20 -33.13
C ALA A 37 7.76 5.53 -32.35
N LYS A 38 6.83 6.40 -32.73
CA LYS A 38 6.55 7.64 -32.02
C LYS A 38 6.05 7.37 -30.60
N PHE A 39 5.15 6.42 -30.42
CA PHE A 39 4.59 6.03 -29.12
C PHE A 39 5.65 5.45 -28.19
N LEU A 40 6.48 4.52 -28.66
CA LEU A 40 7.58 3.94 -27.89
C LEU A 40 8.63 5.01 -27.52
N LYS A 41 8.96 5.90 -28.46
CA LYS A 41 9.87 7.01 -28.21
C LYS A 41 9.28 7.98 -27.18
N ASP A 42 7.99 8.31 -27.31
CA ASP A 42 7.26 9.14 -26.35
C ASP A 42 7.21 8.47 -24.98
N MET A 43 6.98 7.17 -24.89
CA MET A 43 6.96 6.44 -23.62
C MET A 43 8.34 6.46 -22.92
N LEU A 44 9.42 6.29 -23.69
CA LEU A 44 10.79 6.32 -23.18
C LEU A 44 11.25 7.74 -22.80
N THR A 45 10.76 8.78 -23.49
CA THR A 45 11.16 10.19 -23.28
C THR A 45 10.22 10.97 -22.36
N LYS A 46 8.92 10.66 -22.34
CA LYS A 46 7.88 11.26 -21.48
C LYS A 46 7.74 10.58 -20.12
N LYS A 47 8.64 9.65 -19.75
CA LYS A 47 8.78 9.18 -18.36
C LYS A 47 8.91 10.33 -17.33
N ASN A 48 9.24 11.55 -17.78
CA ASN A 48 9.22 12.79 -16.99
C ASN A 48 7.99 13.72 -17.17
N ARG A 49 7.08 13.50 -18.13
CA ARG A 49 5.95 14.43 -18.42
C ARG A 49 4.55 13.84 -18.22
N TYR A 50 4.36 12.53 -18.28
CA TYR A 50 3.03 11.90 -18.08
C TYR A 50 2.55 11.93 -16.62
N ILE A 51 3.39 12.34 -15.67
CA ILE A 51 3.05 12.43 -14.25
C ILE A 51 2.10 13.62 -13.96
N HIS A 52 1.97 14.60 -14.86
CA HIS A 52 1.33 15.88 -14.49
C HIS A 52 -0.01 16.21 -15.13
N ASN A 53 -0.34 15.72 -16.32
CA ASN A 53 -1.55 16.15 -17.02
C ASN A 53 -2.32 14.94 -17.53
N ASP A 54 -3.34 14.53 -16.79
CA ASP A 54 -4.71 14.32 -17.29
C ASP A 54 -5.51 13.57 -16.21
N THR A 55 -6.42 14.31 -15.57
CA THR A 55 -7.37 13.75 -14.59
C THR A 55 -8.48 13.04 -15.36
N ILE A 56 -8.34 11.73 -15.54
CA ILE A 56 -9.42 10.89 -16.07
C ILE A 56 -10.17 10.26 -14.90
N VAL A 57 -11.44 10.64 -14.73
CA VAL A 57 -12.35 10.00 -13.78
C VAL A 57 -12.71 8.61 -14.33
N VAL A 58 -12.36 7.55 -13.60
CA VAL A 58 -12.71 6.17 -13.98
C VAL A 58 -13.46 5.52 -12.82
N GLU A 59 -14.71 5.15 -13.09
CA GLU A 59 -15.58 4.36 -12.22
C GLU A 59 -15.39 2.88 -12.54
N GLY A 60 -15.08 2.06 -11.53
CA GLY A 60 -15.09 0.59 -11.64
C GLY A 60 -13.74 -0.10 -11.88
N ASN A 61 -13.16 -0.61 -10.77
CA ASN A 61 -12.30 -1.81 -10.63
C ASN A 61 -11.30 -2.15 -11.75
N CYS A 62 -10.09 -1.58 -11.67
CA CYS A 62 -8.92 -2.04 -12.43
C CYS A 62 -7.80 -2.52 -11.50
N SER A 63 -7.14 -3.63 -11.86
CA SER A 63 -6.02 -4.19 -11.10
C SER A 63 -4.82 -3.24 -11.10
N ALA A 64 -4.20 -3.05 -9.94
CA ALA A 64 -3.08 -2.13 -9.70
C ALA A 64 -1.83 -2.38 -10.58
N VAL A 65 -1.80 -3.49 -11.32
CA VAL A 65 -0.69 -3.87 -12.20
C VAL A 65 -0.75 -3.14 -13.56
N ILE A 66 -1.94 -2.72 -14.01
CA ILE A 66 -2.11 -2.00 -15.30
C ILE A 66 -2.00 -0.47 -15.10
N GLN A 67 -2.22 0.01 -13.89
CA GLN A 67 -2.01 1.41 -13.53
C GLN A 67 -0.59 1.60 -12.97
N CYS A 68 0.37 1.96 -13.83
CA CYS A 68 1.62 2.63 -13.39
C CYS A 68 1.38 4.02 -12.77
N ILE A 69 0.11 4.40 -12.58
CA ILE A 69 -0.34 5.50 -11.76
C ILE A 69 -0.58 4.89 -10.38
N LEU A 70 0.40 5.00 -9.49
CA LEU A 70 0.09 4.88 -8.06
C LEU A 70 -1.11 5.80 -7.81
N PRO A 71 -2.21 5.33 -7.21
CA PRO A 71 -3.33 6.21 -6.90
C PRO A 71 -2.76 7.45 -6.23
N LEU A 72 -3.16 8.64 -6.71
CA LEU A 72 -2.72 9.90 -6.12
C LEU A 72 -2.94 9.72 -4.63
N LYS A 73 -1.84 9.63 -3.87
CA LYS A 73 -1.90 9.45 -2.43
C LYS A 73 -2.62 10.70 -1.95
N HIS A 74 -3.93 10.57 -1.75
CA HIS A 74 -4.68 11.56 -1.02
C HIS A 74 -3.88 11.76 0.24
N LYS A 75 -3.63 13.01 0.62
CA LYS A 75 -2.96 13.28 1.89
C LYS A 75 -3.62 12.35 2.89
N ASP A 76 -2.82 11.46 3.44
CA ASP A 76 -3.29 10.52 4.44
C ASP A 76 -4.06 11.42 5.42
N PRO A 77 -5.36 11.20 5.65
CA PRO A 77 -6.16 12.08 6.51
C PRO A 77 -5.54 12.25 7.91
N GLY A 78 -4.49 11.49 8.19
CA GLY A 78 -3.84 11.31 9.45
C GLY A 78 -4.37 10.04 10.06
N SER A 79 -4.07 9.85 11.33
CA SER A 79 -4.79 8.92 12.17
C SER A 79 -6.29 9.26 12.17
N VAL A 80 -7.13 8.38 11.63
CA VAL A 80 -8.59 8.48 11.84
C VAL A 80 -8.87 8.05 13.26
N THR A 81 -9.48 8.95 14.04
CA THR A 81 -9.90 8.64 15.40
C THR A 81 -11.41 8.72 15.52
N ILE A 82 -12.00 7.75 16.20
CA ILE A 82 -13.42 7.75 16.56
C ILE A 82 -13.57 7.82 18.07
N PRO A 83 -14.62 8.48 18.58
CA PRO A 83 -14.97 8.30 19.98
C PRO A 83 -15.35 6.84 20.21
N CYS A 84 -14.90 6.27 21.32
CA CYS A 84 -15.34 4.96 21.77
C CYS A 84 -15.42 4.89 23.30
N SER A 85 -16.20 3.93 23.74
CA SER A 85 -16.38 3.48 25.11
C SER A 85 -16.04 2.00 25.20
N ILE A 86 -15.51 1.60 26.34
CA ILE A 86 -15.33 0.17 26.67
C ILE A 86 -16.10 -0.07 27.96
N GLY A 87 -17.18 -0.85 27.85
CA GLY A 87 -18.24 -0.84 28.85
C GLY A 87 -18.69 0.60 29.17
N GLU A 88 -18.75 0.93 30.46
CA GLU A 88 -19.16 2.27 30.94
C GLU A 88 -18.04 3.33 30.89
N ILE A 89 -16.82 2.98 30.46
CA ILE A 89 -15.67 3.90 30.46
C ILE A 89 -15.50 4.57 29.11
N THR A 90 -15.73 5.89 29.06
CA THR A 90 -15.45 6.71 27.87
C THR A 90 -13.94 6.86 27.66
N MET A 91 -13.42 6.40 26.52
CA MET A 91 -11.98 6.43 26.20
C MET A 91 -11.55 7.68 25.40
N GLY A 92 -12.49 8.59 25.14
CA GLY A 92 -12.24 9.83 24.42
C GLY A 92 -12.17 9.60 22.92
N LYS A 93 -10.98 9.31 22.38
CA LYS A 93 -10.74 9.09 20.94
C LYS A 93 -9.79 7.92 20.73
N THR A 94 -10.18 6.96 19.90
CA THR A 94 -9.41 5.75 19.58
C THR A 94 -9.07 5.71 18.11
N LEU A 95 -7.86 5.25 17.80
CA LEU A 95 -7.36 5.09 16.43
C LEU A 95 -8.04 3.90 15.74
N ILE A 96 -8.56 4.13 14.53
CA ILE A 96 -8.95 3.04 13.63
C ILE A 96 -7.78 2.76 12.70
N ASP A 97 -7.22 1.57 12.80
CA ASP A 97 -6.23 1.06 11.86
C ASP A 97 -6.79 -0.16 11.12
N LEU A 98 -7.25 0.04 9.88
CA LEU A 98 -7.75 -1.04 9.03
C LEU A 98 -6.62 -2.02 8.59
N GLY A 99 -5.36 -1.62 8.75
CA GLY A 99 -4.20 -2.46 8.49
C GLY A 99 -3.74 -3.27 9.70
N ALA A 100 -4.28 -3.00 10.90
CA ALA A 100 -3.95 -3.76 12.10
C ALA A 100 -4.76 -5.07 12.15
N SER A 101 -4.07 -6.18 12.36
CA SER A 101 -4.71 -7.49 12.57
C SER A 101 -5.16 -7.72 14.02
N ILE A 102 -4.76 -6.84 14.94
CA ILE A 102 -5.04 -6.95 16.37
C ILE A 102 -5.34 -5.56 16.96
N ASN A 103 -6.16 -5.53 18.00
CA ASN A 103 -6.43 -4.32 18.77
C ASN A 103 -5.40 -4.16 19.89
N LEU A 104 -4.88 -2.95 20.07
CA LEU A 104 -3.93 -2.63 21.14
C LEU A 104 -4.56 -1.65 22.13
N MET A 105 -4.47 -2.00 23.41
CA MET A 105 -4.91 -1.14 24.51
C MET A 105 -3.71 -0.77 25.40
N PRO A 106 -3.52 0.52 25.72
CA PRO A 106 -2.52 0.92 26.70
C PRO A 106 -2.77 0.28 28.06
N LEU A 107 -1.72 -0.19 28.75
CA LEU A 107 -1.82 -0.80 30.08
C LEU A 107 -2.49 0.14 31.10
N SER A 108 -2.28 1.45 30.96
CA SER A 108 -2.94 2.46 31.79
C SER A 108 -4.47 2.47 31.62
N MET A 109 -4.98 2.20 30.42
CA MET A 109 -6.43 2.10 30.17
C MET A 109 -6.97 0.77 30.66
N CYS A 110 -6.24 -0.32 30.46
CA CYS A 110 -6.60 -1.61 31.04
C CYS A 110 -6.75 -1.54 32.57
N ARG A 111 -5.84 -0.86 33.28
CA ARG A 111 -5.96 -0.65 34.73
C ARG A 111 -7.17 0.19 35.14
N LYS A 112 -7.65 1.09 34.29
CA LYS A 112 -8.87 1.88 34.55
C LYS A 112 -10.14 1.05 34.39
N LEU A 113 -10.13 0.05 33.52
CA LEU A 113 -11.25 -0.86 33.28
C LEU A 113 -11.53 -1.82 34.45
N GLY A 114 -10.64 -1.91 35.43
CA GLY A 114 -10.86 -2.73 36.63
C GLY A 114 -10.54 -4.20 36.39
N GLU A 115 -11.43 -5.10 36.86
CA GLU A 115 -11.28 -6.56 36.94
C GLU A 115 -11.22 -7.30 35.58
N LEU A 116 -10.44 -6.79 34.62
CA LEU A 116 -10.14 -7.54 33.41
C LEU A 116 -9.04 -8.55 33.72
N GLU A 117 -9.35 -9.82 33.48
CA GLU A 117 -8.36 -10.89 33.57
C GLU A 117 -7.36 -10.76 32.41
N ILE A 118 -6.12 -10.42 32.75
CA ILE A 118 -5.04 -10.29 31.77
C ILE A 118 -4.29 -11.61 31.68
N MET A 119 -4.47 -12.31 30.58
CA MET A 119 -3.82 -13.59 30.32
C MET A 119 -2.38 -13.39 29.82
N PRO A 120 -1.38 -13.97 30.49
CA PRO A 120 -0.01 -13.91 30.01
C PRO A 120 0.11 -14.50 28.61
N THR A 121 0.91 -13.86 27.76
CA THR A 121 1.15 -14.35 26.40
C THR A 121 2.63 -14.38 26.06
N ARG A 122 3.02 -15.33 25.21
CA ARG A 122 4.37 -15.44 24.63
C ARG A 122 4.48 -14.73 23.29
N MET A 123 3.41 -14.09 22.83
CA MET A 123 3.38 -13.33 21.58
C MET A 123 4.38 -12.17 21.60
N THR A 124 4.84 -11.80 20.41
CA THR A 124 5.66 -10.61 20.18
C THR A 124 5.12 -9.90 18.95
N LEU A 125 5.03 -8.58 19.00
CA LEU A 125 4.43 -7.76 17.96
C LEU A 125 5.51 -6.99 17.22
N GLN A 126 5.41 -6.95 15.89
CA GLN A 126 6.21 -6.07 15.06
C GLN A 126 5.34 -4.91 14.60
N LEU A 127 5.71 -3.69 15.00
CA LEU A 127 4.98 -2.48 14.62
C LEU A 127 5.40 -2.01 13.22
N ALA A 128 4.66 -1.05 12.65
CA ALA A 128 4.93 -0.51 11.31
C ALA A 128 6.31 0.16 11.19
N ASP A 129 6.87 0.67 12.30
CA ASP A 129 8.23 1.22 12.39
C ASP A 129 9.32 0.14 12.51
N ARG A 130 8.92 -1.14 12.44
CA ARG A 130 9.75 -2.35 12.58
C ARG A 130 10.26 -2.60 14.00
N SER A 131 9.84 -1.81 14.98
CA SER A 131 10.11 -2.10 16.38
C SER A 131 9.39 -3.38 16.80
N ILE A 132 10.00 -4.09 17.75
CA ILE A 132 9.49 -5.34 18.28
C ILE A 132 9.10 -5.11 19.74
N THR A 133 7.84 -5.33 20.08
CA THR A 133 7.31 -5.15 21.43
C THR A 133 6.65 -6.42 21.96
N LYS A 134 6.67 -6.60 23.28
CA LYS A 134 5.99 -7.70 23.96
C LYS A 134 4.77 -7.14 24.70
N PRO A 135 3.55 -7.60 24.36
CA PRO A 135 2.36 -7.19 25.10
C PRO A 135 2.45 -7.71 26.54
N TYR A 136 1.84 -6.97 27.47
CA TYR A 136 1.76 -7.37 28.88
C TYR A 136 0.94 -8.65 29.06
N GLY A 137 -0.10 -8.80 28.24
CA GLY A 137 -0.96 -9.98 28.16
C GLY A 137 -2.06 -9.75 27.14
N VAL A 138 -3.02 -10.66 27.10
CA VAL A 138 -4.23 -10.61 26.26
C VAL A 138 -5.44 -10.52 27.17
N ILE A 139 -6.45 -9.79 26.71
CA ILE A 139 -7.76 -9.72 27.34
C ILE A 139 -8.75 -10.18 26.28
N GLU A 140 -9.61 -11.11 26.65
CA GLU A 140 -10.67 -11.64 25.78
C GLU A 140 -12.01 -10.98 26.14
N ASP A 141 -12.96 -10.98 25.20
CA ASP A 141 -14.35 -10.56 25.41
C ASP A 141 -14.56 -9.11 25.91
N VAL A 142 -13.77 -8.17 25.38
CA VAL A 142 -13.91 -6.74 25.67
C VAL A 142 -15.02 -6.12 24.81
N LEU A 143 -16.10 -5.64 25.44
CA LEU A 143 -17.20 -4.94 24.74
C LEU A 143 -16.81 -3.49 24.42
N ILE A 144 -16.91 -3.13 23.13
CA ILE A 144 -16.64 -1.79 22.60
C ILE A 144 -17.95 -1.18 22.08
N GLN A 145 -18.23 0.07 22.46
CA GLN A 145 -19.40 0.86 22.04
C GLN A 145 -18.99 2.20 21.43
#